data_AF-A0A956FFI9-F1
#
_entry.id   AF-A0A956FFI9-F1
#
_cell.length_a   1.000
_cell.length_b   1.000
_cell.length_c   1.000
_cell.angle_alpha   90.00
_cell.angle_beta   90.00
_cell.angle_gamma   90.00
#
_symmetry.space_group_name_H-M   'P 1'
#
loop_
_entity.id
_entity.type
_entity.pdbx_description
1 polymer ?
#
loop_
_entity_poly.entity_id
_entity_poly.type
_entity_poly.pdbx_seq_one_letter_code
_entity_poly.pdbx_strand_id
1 'polypeptide(L)'
;MPVALARSASLVLLVALAGACSQGASGSTFGFPPGPTPTGQATTGADTGSTGEPDGGECCLANGTPGCNDGAIEACVCADLGSCCAEEWTPACAAAVDQLGCGQCGGGELTGDVDPDDSGGGGTQDCCVAGVGPGCNDATIQACVCAEVPFCCDDAWGEVCTDAVEAFGCGHCGGAEETGDPTTGSGGDTGEPPPPPPPSNDCCTPAANPGCTEVAVQDCVCTTDPFCCDSEWDQVCVDQVDSFGCGDCGGGMPPGPTCCAAQPGPGCGDPLAELCVCLVDSYCCDTQWDDSCAILADLLMCISC
;
A
#
# COMPACT_ATOMS: atom_id res chain seq x y z
N MET A 1 -51.11 40.86 -9.41
CA MET A 1 -51.28 39.94 -10.55
C MET A 1 -50.81 38.57 -10.06
N PRO A 2 -51.69 37.58 -9.86
CA PRO A 2 -51.25 36.28 -9.32
C PRO A 2 -50.70 35.41 -10.44
N VAL A 3 -49.46 34.96 -10.30
CA VAL A 3 -48.83 33.95 -11.18
C VAL A 3 -49.01 32.58 -10.52
N ALA A 4 -49.42 31.62 -11.34
CA ALA A 4 -49.90 30.30 -10.95
C ALA A 4 -48.79 29.36 -10.42
N LEU A 5 -49.13 28.63 -9.35
CA LEU A 5 -48.44 27.43 -8.88
C LEU A 5 -48.65 26.28 -9.87
N ALA A 6 -47.59 25.83 -10.54
CA ALA A 6 -47.57 24.57 -11.27
C ALA A 6 -47.04 23.46 -10.36
N ARG A 7 -47.95 22.59 -9.91
CA ARG A 7 -47.64 21.30 -9.29
C ARG A 7 -47.20 20.33 -10.40
N SER A 8 -45.95 19.87 -10.39
CA SER A 8 -45.49 18.79 -11.25
C SER A 8 -45.32 17.51 -10.44
N ALA A 9 -46.05 16.49 -10.89
CA ALA A 9 -46.22 15.20 -10.25
C ALA A 9 -45.11 14.21 -10.64
N SER A 10 -44.74 13.40 -9.65
CA SER A 10 -44.30 11.99 -9.67
C SER A 10 -43.86 11.37 -11.00
N LEU A 11 -42.63 10.85 -11.01
CA LEU A 11 -42.31 9.61 -11.74
C LEU A 11 -41.32 8.77 -10.91
N VAL A 12 -41.84 7.82 -10.13
CA VAL A 12 -41.05 6.74 -9.52
C VAL A 12 -40.94 5.64 -10.56
N LEU A 13 -39.75 5.44 -11.12
CA LEU A 13 -39.46 4.34 -12.05
C LEU A 13 -38.73 3.23 -11.28
N LEU A 14 -39.50 2.24 -10.83
CA LEU A 14 -39.02 0.96 -10.31
C LEU A 14 -38.79 0.02 -11.49
N VAL A 15 -37.53 -0.32 -11.79
CA VAL A 15 -37.18 -1.46 -12.65
C VAL A 15 -36.38 -2.45 -11.83
N ALA A 16 -37.08 -3.49 -11.37
CA ALA A 16 -36.49 -4.72 -10.86
C ALA A 16 -36.27 -5.68 -12.04
N LEU A 17 -35.04 -6.12 -12.25
CA LEU A 17 -34.74 -7.28 -13.08
C LEU A 17 -33.84 -8.24 -12.30
N ALA A 18 -34.49 -9.24 -11.71
CA ALA A 18 -33.87 -10.49 -11.31
C ALA A 18 -33.49 -11.28 -12.57
N GLY A 19 -32.25 -11.75 -12.63
CA GLY A 19 -31.74 -12.61 -13.69
C GLY A 19 -30.78 -13.65 -13.12
N ALA A 20 -31.33 -14.66 -12.44
CA ALA A 20 -30.61 -15.86 -12.05
C ALA A 20 -30.53 -16.81 -13.26
N CYS A 21 -29.32 -17.22 -13.64
CA CYS A 21 -29.07 -18.40 -14.46
C CYS A 21 -28.00 -19.25 -13.80
N SER A 22 -28.45 -20.28 -13.10
CA SER A 22 -27.68 -21.40 -12.59
C SER A 22 -27.33 -22.34 -13.75
N GLN A 23 -26.06 -22.71 -13.92
CA GLN A 23 -25.70 -23.92 -14.66
C GLN A 23 -24.64 -24.67 -13.87
N GLY A 24 -25.03 -25.85 -13.38
CA GLY A 24 -24.13 -26.84 -12.84
C GLY A 24 -23.44 -27.62 -13.95
N ALA A 25 -22.25 -28.14 -13.65
CA ALA A 25 -21.66 -29.26 -14.34
C ALA A 25 -21.09 -30.21 -13.30
N SER A 26 -21.66 -31.42 -13.26
CA SER A 26 -21.15 -32.57 -12.51
C SER A 26 -20.31 -33.45 -13.44
N GLY A 27 -19.31 -34.14 -12.86
CA GLY A 27 -18.61 -35.27 -13.45
C GLY A 27 -17.31 -34.88 -14.17
N SER A 28 -16.15 -35.50 -13.93
CA SER A 28 -15.96 -36.93 -13.65
C SER A 28 -14.62 -37.20 -12.96
N THR A 29 -14.65 -38.05 -11.94
CA THR A 29 -13.50 -38.72 -11.35
C THR A 29 -12.85 -39.63 -12.40
N PHE A 30 -11.64 -39.29 -12.84
CA PHE A 30 -10.76 -40.22 -13.55
C PHE A 30 -9.74 -40.79 -12.57
N GLY A 31 -9.92 -42.06 -12.23
CA GLY A 31 -8.98 -42.84 -11.44
C GLY A 31 -7.72 -43.15 -12.24
N PHE A 32 -6.58 -42.68 -11.74
CA PHE A 32 -5.25 -43.02 -12.26
C PHE A 32 -4.67 -44.19 -11.42
N PRO A 33 -4.06 -45.20 -12.06
CA PRO A 33 -3.47 -46.36 -11.36
C PRO A 33 -2.19 -45.99 -10.59
N PRO A 34 -1.84 -46.73 -9.51
CA PRO A 34 -0.65 -46.44 -8.70
C PRO A 34 0.64 -46.79 -9.46
N GLY A 35 1.57 -45.84 -9.50
CA GLY A 35 2.93 -46.01 -10.01
C GLY A 35 3.82 -46.86 -9.08
N PRO A 36 4.97 -47.34 -9.59
CA PRO A 36 5.78 -48.36 -8.92
C PRO A 36 6.54 -47.84 -7.70
N THR A 37 6.67 -48.72 -6.71
CA THR A 37 7.45 -48.58 -5.49
C THR A 37 8.96 -48.64 -5.80
N PRO A 38 9.80 -47.68 -5.37
CA PRO A 38 11.23 -47.91 -5.33
C PRO A 38 11.59 -48.67 -4.04
N THR A 39 11.92 -49.96 -4.19
CA THR A 39 12.71 -50.71 -3.21
C THR A 39 14.14 -50.77 -3.74
N GLY A 40 15.07 -50.12 -3.07
CA GLY A 40 16.48 -50.11 -3.46
C GLY A 40 17.37 -49.66 -2.31
N GLN A 41 17.62 -50.57 -1.38
CA GLN A 41 18.67 -50.44 -0.36
C GLN A 41 19.94 -51.12 -0.86
N ALA A 42 21.09 -50.53 -0.48
CA ALA A 42 22.47 -51.03 -0.50
C ALA A 42 23.30 -50.58 -1.73
N THR A 43 24.57 -50.20 -1.64
CA THR A 43 25.64 -50.53 -0.67
C THR A 43 26.70 -49.43 -0.60
N THR A 44 27.32 -49.32 0.57
CA THR A 44 28.55 -48.57 0.89
C THR A 44 29.76 -48.83 -0.02
N GLY A 45 30.53 -47.78 -0.33
CA GLY A 45 32.00 -47.88 -0.42
C GLY A 45 32.72 -46.96 -1.40
N ALA A 46 33.58 -46.10 -0.83
CA ALA A 46 34.81 -45.53 -1.35
C ALA A 46 34.79 -44.11 -1.96
N ASP A 47 34.83 -43.18 -1.00
CA ASP A 47 35.58 -41.93 -0.95
C ASP A 47 36.59 -41.64 -2.08
N THR A 48 36.39 -40.48 -2.72
CA THR A 48 37.47 -39.49 -2.88
C THR A 48 36.94 -38.11 -2.49
N GLY A 49 37.28 -37.71 -1.26
CA GLY A 49 37.35 -36.36 -0.69
C GLY A 49 36.49 -35.24 -1.26
N SER A 50 35.64 -34.67 -0.40
CA SER A 50 36.04 -33.42 0.24
C SER A 50 35.44 -33.32 1.64
N THR A 51 36.29 -33.01 2.61
CA THR A 51 35.88 -32.59 3.95
C THR A 51 35.04 -31.33 3.82
N GLY A 52 33.95 -31.25 4.59
CA GLY A 52 33.02 -30.13 4.55
C GLY A 52 33.72 -28.77 4.65
N GLU A 53 33.58 -28.01 3.57
CA GLU A 53 33.69 -26.57 3.48
C GLU A 53 32.42 -26.10 2.75
N PRO A 54 31.67 -25.11 3.26
CA PRO A 54 30.31 -24.78 2.84
C PRO A 54 30.25 -23.95 1.55
N ASP A 55 31.19 -24.15 0.63
CA ASP A 55 31.36 -23.32 -0.58
C ASP A 55 30.73 -23.92 -1.85
N GLY A 56 29.72 -24.79 -1.69
CA GLY A 56 28.80 -25.14 -2.78
C GLY A 56 27.72 -24.06 -2.88
N GLY A 57 27.42 -23.52 -4.06
CA GLY A 57 26.29 -22.59 -4.19
C GLY A 57 24.94 -23.31 -4.17
N GLU A 58 23.84 -22.57 -4.32
CA GLU A 58 22.49 -23.14 -4.24
C GLU A 58 22.28 -24.29 -5.25
N CYS A 59 21.70 -25.40 -4.80
CA CYS A 59 21.46 -26.58 -5.65
C CYS A 59 20.42 -26.34 -6.75
N CYS A 60 19.47 -25.43 -6.53
CA CYS A 60 18.40 -25.16 -7.48
C CYS A 60 18.73 -24.10 -8.53
N LEU A 61 19.95 -23.56 -8.48
CA LEU A 61 20.41 -22.54 -9.41
C LEU A 61 21.82 -22.90 -9.89
N ALA A 62 22.18 -22.43 -11.08
CA ALA A 62 23.55 -22.59 -11.55
C ALA A 62 24.47 -21.73 -10.69
N ASN A 63 25.43 -22.36 -10.03
CA ASN A 63 26.33 -21.66 -9.12
C ASN A 63 27.78 -21.60 -9.63
N GLY A 64 28.09 -22.29 -10.73
CA GLY A 64 29.40 -22.25 -11.38
C GLY A 64 30.54 -22.87 -10.55
N THR A 65 30.24 -23.43 -9.38
CA THR A 65 31.17 -24.25 -8.59
C THR A 65 30.88 -25.73 -8.82
N PRO A 66 31.85 -26.63 -8.63
CA PRO A 66 31.57 -28.06 -8.59
C PRO A 66 30.71 -28.38 -7.35
N GLY A 67 29.56 -29.01 -7.55
CA GLY A 67 28.66 -29.39 -6.46
C GLY A 67 27.69 -28.29 -6.01
N CYS A 68 27.03 -28.51 -4.89
CA CYS A 68 26.07 -27.55 -4.32
C CYS A 68 26.02 -27.62 -2.79
N ASN A 69 25.31 -26.69 -2.15
CA ASN A 69 25.28 -26.56 -0.70
C ASN A 69 24.57 -27.71 0.06
N ASP A 70 23.78 -28.54 -0.62
CA ASP A 70 23.10 -29.70 -0.02
C ASP A 70 23.78 -31.00 -0.46
N GLY A 71 24.51 -31.63 0.46
CA GLY A 71 25.25 -32.86 0.18
C GLY A 71 24.38 -34.07 -0.19
N ALA A 72 23.07 -34.07 0.13
CA ALA A 72 22.17 -35.14 -0.27
C ALA A 72 21.67 -34.93 -1.71
N ILE A 73 21.31 -33.70 -2.07
CA ILE A 73 20.95 -33.34 -3.44
C ILE A 73 22.16 -33.47 -4.36
N GLU A 74 23.31 -32.94 -3.94
CA GLU A 74 24.58 -33.06 -4.64
C GLU A 74 24.89 -34.53 -4.90
N ALA A 75 25.00 -35.37 -3.87
CA ALA A 75 25.35 -36.78 -4.04
C ALA A 75 24.39 -37.54 -4.96
N CYS A 76 23.10 -37.21 -4.93
CA CYS A 76 22.10 -37.81 -5.81
C CYS A 76 22.30 -37.38 -7.27
N VAL A 77 22.45 -36.08 -7.55
CA VAL A 77 22.69 -35.59 -8.91
C VAL A 77 24.05 -36.06 -9.43
N CYS A 78 25.09 -36.11 -8.60
CA CYS A 78 26.41 -36.63 -8.96
C CYS A 78 26.36 -38.10 -9.37
N ALA A 79 25.43 -38.89 -8.82
CA ALA A 79 25.34 -40.33 -9.09
C ALA A 79 24.93 -40.59 -10.55
N ASP A 80 24.06 -39.74 -11.11
CA ASP A 80 23.60 -39.83 -12.50
C ASP A 80 24.36 -38.89 -13.45
N LEU A 81 24.81 -37.73 -12.96
CA LEU A 81 25.50 -36.68 -13.71
C LEU A 81 26.81 -36.28 -13.02
N GLY A 82 27.83 -37.13 -13.12
CA GLY A 82 29.14 -36.89 -12.49
C GLY A 82 29.83 -35.59 -12.91
N SER A 83 29.48 -34.99 -14.06
CA SER A 83 30.01 -33.69 -14.48
C SER A 83 29.58 -32.54 -13.57
N CYS A 84 28.44 -32.65 -12.88
CA CYS A 84 27.93 -31.61 -11.98
C CYS A 84 28.80 -31.41 -10.73
N CYS A 85 29.64 -32.40 -10.41
CA CYS A 85 30.44 -32.43 -9.18
C CYS A 85 31.95 -32.48 -9.47
N ALA A 86 32.32 -32.75 -10.73
CA ALA A 86 33.70 -32.72 -11.20
C ALA A 86 34.06 -31.40 -11.90
N GLU A 87 33.08 -30.74 -12.53
CA GLU A 87 33.28 -29.53 -13.32
C GLU A 87 32.53 -28.36 -12.68
N GLU A 88 31.33 -28.04 -13.17
CA GLU A 88 30.56 -26.88 -12.71
C GLU A 88 29.07 -27.25 -12.59
N TRP A 89 28.42 -26.65 -11.59
CA TRP A 89 26.98 -26.76 -11.40
C TRP A 89 26.26 -25.85 -12.40
N THR A 90 26.02 -26.41 -13.58
CA THR A 90 25.30 -25.75 -14.69
C THR A 90 23.78 -25.71 -14.45
N PRO A 91 23.01 -24.94 -15.24
CA PRO A 91 21.55 -25.02 -15.21
C PRO A 91 21.00 -26.42 -15.47
N ALA A 92 21.74 -27.27 -16.21
CA ALA A 92 21.36 -28.66 -16.42
C ALA A 92 21.49 -29.49 -15.14
N CYS A 93 22.45 -29.17 -14.27
CA CYS A 93 22.61 -29.81 -12.95
C CYS A 93 21.47 -29.41 -12.00
N ALA A 94 21.11 -28.13 -11.97
CA ALA A 94 19.96 -27.64 -11.21
C ALA A 94 18.64 -28.27 -11.70
N ALA A 95 18.41 -28.36 -13.02
CA ALA A 95 17.22 -29.00 -13.57
C ALA A 95 17.17 -30.52 -13.35
N ALA A 96 18.33 -31.16 -13.19
CA ALA A 96 18.41 -32.58 -12.90
C ALA A 96 17.89 -32.92 -11.49
N VAL A 97 17.88 -31.95 -10.57
CA VAL A 97 17.37 -32.13 -9.21
C VAL A 97 15.92 -32.66 -9.22
N ASP A 98 15.02 -32.05 -9.99
CA ASP A 98 13.65 -32.52 -10.14
C ASP A 98 13.53 -33.72 -11.08
N GLN A 99 14.26 -33.72 -12.20
CA GLN A 99 14.12 -34.76 -13.22
C GLN A 99 14.56 -36.13 -12.71
N LEU A 100 15.54 -36.16 -11.81
CA LEU A 100 16.03 -37.37 -11.16
C LEU A 100 15.30 -37.65 -9.83
N GLY A 101 14.47 -36.72 -9.35
CA GLY A 101 13.82 -36.81 -8.05
C GLY A 101 14.80 -36.72 -6.87
N CYS A 102 15.94 -36.06 -7.09
CA CYS A 102 16.98 -35.82 -6.07
C CYS A 102 16.59 -34.72 -5.08
N GLY A 103 15.65 -33.86 -5.46
CA GLY A 103 15.10 -32.77 -4.64
C GLY A 103 13.95 -32.11 -5.38
N GLN A 104 13.50 -30.94 -4.90
CA GLN A 104 12.54 -30.12 -5.63
C GLN A 104 13.11 -28.74 -5.91
N CYS A 105 13.29 -28.40 -7.18
CA CYS A 105 13.70 -27.11 -7.67
C CYS A 105 12.62 -26.53 -8.60
N GLY A 106 11.55 -26.06 -7.95
CA GLY A 106 10.59 -25.13 -8.54
C GLY A 106 9.53 -25.72 -9.48
N GLY A 107 8.35 -26.01 -8.92
CA GLY A 107 7.14 -26.27 -9.71
C GLY A 107 6.05 -27.04 -8.96
N GLY A 108 5.88 -26.78 -7.66
CA GLY A 108 4.84 -27.38 -6.83
C GLY A 108 3.88 -26.29 -6.34
N GLU A 109 2.63 -26.37 -6.80
CA GLU A 109 1.48 -25.63 -6.30
C GLU A 109 1.44 -25.59 -4.77
N LEU A 110 1.75 -24.42 -4.22
CA LEU A 110 1.33 -24.00 -2.90
C LEU A 110 0.48 -22.75 -3.13
N THR A 111 -0.77 -22.82 -2.70
CA THR A 111 -1.61 -21.65 -2.48
C THR A 111 -0.88 -20.71 -1.52
N GLY A 112 -0.18 -19.76 -2.09
CA GLY A 112 0.50 -18.65 -1.47
C GLY A 112 0.83 -17.74 -2.63
N ASP A 113 0.11 -16.63 -2.71
CA ASP A 113 0.11 -15.65 -3.78
C ASP A 113 1.55 -15.32 -4.24
N VAL A 114 1.95 -15.85 -5.39
CA VAL A 114 3.16 -15.41 -6.10
C VAL A 114 2.69 -14.50 -7.23
N ASP A 115 3.01 -13.23 -7.04
CA ASP A 115 2.80 -12.16 -8.00
C ASP A 115 3.56 -12.46 -9.31
N PRO A 116 2.93 -12.31 -10.50
CA PRO A 116 3.56 -12.61 -11.79
C PRO A 116 4.72 -11.69 -12.20
N ASP A 117 5.21 -10.81 -11.33
CA ASP A 117 6.18 -9.76 -11.66
C ASP A 117 7.67 -10.04 -11.35
N ASP A 118 8.03 -11.23 -10.85
CA ASP A 118 9.46 -11.56 -10.71
C ASP A 118 10.03 -12.28 -11.94
N SER A 119 10.47 -11.47 -12.91
CA SER A 119 11.44 -11.89 -13.93
C SER A 119 12.31 -10.72 -14.33
N GLY A 120 13.57 -10.78 -13.85
CA GLY A 120 14.55 -9.71 -13.94
C GLY A 120 14.92 -9.25 -15.35
N GLY A 121 15.28 -7.97 -15.40
CA GLY A 121 16.07 -7.37 -16.47
C GLY A 121 15.90 -5.86 -16.52
N GLY A 122 16.84 -5.09 -15.95
CA GLY A 122 17.01 -3.71 -16.40
C GLY A 122 17.52 -2.65 -15.44
N GLY A 123 17.81 -2.94 -14.18
CA GLY A 123 18.44 -1.96 -13.30
C GLY A 123 19.02 -2.67 -12.09
N THR A 124 20.25 -2.36 -11.70
CA THR A 124 20.78 -2.80 -10.40
C THR A 124 20.27 -1.92 -9.25
N GLN A 125 19.29 -1.06 -9.53
CA GLN A 125 18.79 -0.02 -8.63
C GLN A 125 17.31 -0.24 -8.38
N ASP A 126 16.97 -0.26 -7.10
CA ASP A 126 15.61 -0.47 -6.58
C ASP A 126 14.65 0.60 -7.11
N CYS A 127 13.47 0.21 -7.59
CA CYS A 127 12.45 1.14 -8.07
C CYS A 127 11.96 2.11 -7.00
N CYS A 128 12.08 1.73 -5.73
CA CYS A 128 11.70 2.56 -4.59
C CYS A 128 12.85 3.42 -4.03
N VAL A 129 14.01 3.44 -4.71
CA VAL A 129 15.16 4.24 -4.28
C VAL A 129 15.73 5.03 -5.46
N ALA A 130 16.08 6.30 -5.22
CA ALA A 130 16.71 7.13 -6.23
C ALA A 130 18.07 6.55 -6.67
N GLY A 131 18.21 6.30 -7.96
CA GLY A 131 19.40 5.77 -8.62
C GLY A 131 20.11 6.80 -9.49
N VAL A 132 21.35 6.48 -9.86
CA VAL A 132 22.20 7.31 -10.74
C VAL A 132 22.08 6.93 -12.22
N GLY A 133 21.48 5.78 -12.53
CA GLY A 133 21.18 5.34 -13.89
C GLY A 133 19.71 5.56 -14.28
N PRO A 134 19.35 5.37 -15.55
CA PRO A 134 17.96 5.29 -15.99
C PRO A 134 17.31 3.95 -15.61
N GLY A 135 15.99 3.98 -15.37
CA GLY A 135 15.19 2.80 -15.10
C GLY A 135 15.35 2.25 -13.68
N CYS A 136 14.82 1.07 -13.40
CA CYS A 136 14.95 0.38 -12.12
C CYS A 136 14.92 -1.14 -12.30
N ASN A 137 15.01 -1.89 -11.21
CA ASN A 137 15.17 -3.35 -11.20
C ASN A 137 13.88 -4.12 -11.54
N ASP A 138 12.71 -3.52 -11.34
CA ASP A 138 11.40 -4.08 -11.71
C ASP A 138 10.94 -3.50 -13.05
N ALA A 139 10.83 -4.37 -14.06
CA ALA A 139 10.49 -3.98 -15.43
C ALA A 139 9.04 -3.50 -15.58
N THR A 140 8.13 -3.95 -14.72
CA THR A 140 6.71 -3.59 -14.77
C THR A 140 6.49 -2.24 -14.11
N ILE A 141 7.10 -2.00 -12.94
CA ILE A 141 7.14 -0.69 -12.31
C ILE A 141 7.83 0.31 -13.25
N GLN A 142 9.00 -0.06 -13.79
CA GLN A 142 9.73 0.79 -14.74
C GLN A 142 8.87 1.12 -15.97
N ALA A 143 8.23 0.14 -16.60
CA ALA A 143 7.42 0.39 -17.79
C ALA A 143 6.21 1.29 -17.50
N CYS A 144 5.57 1.12 -16.34
CA CYS A 144 4.45 1.94 -15.92
C CYS A 144 4.87 3.38 -15.64
N VAL A 145 5.92 3.57 -14.82
CA VAL A 145 6.44 4.91 -14.51
C VAL A 145 6.95 5.59 -15.77
N CYS A 146 7.62 4.89 -16.68
CA CYS A 146 8.11 5.48 -17.91
C CYS A 146 7.01 5.80 -18.94
N ALA A 147 5.83 5.19 -18.83
CA ALA A 147 4.68 5.56 -19.66
C ALA A 147 4.09 6.92 -19.26
N GLU A 148 4.07 7.22 -17.95
CA GLU A 148 3.58 8.50 -17.41
C GLU A 148 4.68 9.57 -17.34
N VAL A 149 5.90 9.14 -17.04
CA VAL A 149 7.07 9.99 -16.76
C VAL A 149 8.27 9.54 -17.61
N PRO A 150 8.31 9.89 -18.92
CA PRO A 150 9.31 9.37 -19.85
C PRO A 150 10.76 9.62 -19.45
N PHE A 151 11.04 10.74 -18.75
CA PHE A 151 12.41 11.06 -18.34
C PHE A 151 13.01 10.06 -17.35
N CYS A 152 12.19 9.27 -16.64
CA CYS A 152 12.69 8.22 -15.73
C CYS A 152 13.39 7.06 -16.46
N CYS A 153 13.12 6.88 -17.75
CA CYS A 153 13.78 5.89 -18.60
C CYS A 153 14.90 6.48 -19.48
N ASP A 154 14.91 7.80 -19.68
CA ASP A 154 15.90 8.48 -20.52
C ASP A 154 17.05 9.10 -19.69
N ASP A 155 16.76 9.54 -18.46
CA ASP A 155 17.66 10.18 -17.51
C ASP A 155 17.74 9.38 -16.19
N ALA A 156 18.39 9.93 -15.15
CA ALA A 156 18.53 9.24 -13.87
C ALA A 156 17.17 9.03 -13.16
N TRP A 157 17.00 7.84 -12.58
CA TRP A 157 15.86 7.46 -11.73
C TRP A 157 15.90 8.22 -10.40
N GLY A 158 15.48 9.49 -10.40
CA GLY A 158 15.51 10.37 -9.23
C GLY A 158 14.30 10.24 -8.31
N GLU A 159 14.22 11.09 -7.29
CA GLU A 159 13.08 11.14 -6.32
C GLU A 159 11.72 11.28 -7.02
N VAL A 160 11.66 12.05 -8.11
CA VAL A 160 10.41 12.19 -8.89
C VAL A 160 9.97 10.86 -9.52
N CYS A 161 10.91 9.96 -9.83
CA CYS A 161 10.62 8.63 -10.37
C CYS A 161 10.18 7.66 -9.28
N THR A 162 10.72 7.78 -8.06
CA THR A 162 10.28 6.97 -6.91
C THR A 162 8.89 7.39 -6.43
N ASP A 163 8.61 8.70 -6.36
CA ASP A 163 7.28 9.21 -5.98
C ASP A 163 6.21 8.82 -7.01
N ALA A 164 6.59 8.77 -8.29
CA ALA A 164 5.72 8.36 -9.38
C ALA A 164 5.24 6.90 -9.24
N VAL A 165 6.02 6.02 -8.60
CA VAL A 165 5.64 4.61 -8.41
C VAL A 165 4.30 4.50 -7.71
N GLU A 166 4.10 5.23 -6.63
CA GLU A 166 2.85 5.18 -5.86
C GLU A 166 1.81 6.17 -6.37
N ALA A 167 2.24 7.36 -6.79
CA ALA A 167 1.33 8.40 -7.29
C ALA A 167 0.53 7.95 -8.51
N PHE A 168 1.12 7.10 -9.37
CA PHE A 168 0.45 6.53 -10.53
C PHE A 168 -0.05 5.09 -10.30
N GLY A 169 0.12 4.55 -9.08
CA GLY A 169 -0.26 3.17 -8.75
C GLY A 169 0.50 2.12 -9.56
N CYS A 170 1.73 2.44 -9.98
CA CYS A 170 2.64 1.54 -10.69
C CYS A 170 3.26 0.49 -9.77
N GLY A 171 3.33 0.76 -8.48
CA GLY A 171 3.83 -0.14 -7.44
C GLY A 171 3.55 0.44 -6.06
N HIS A 172 3.96 -0.28 -5.02
CA HIS A 172 3.91 0.22 -3.64
C HIS A 172 5.32 0.29 -3.09
N CYS A 173 5.75 1.49 -2.75
CA CYS A 173 7.02 1.70 -2.08
C CYS A 173 6.73 1.74 -0.60
N GLY A 174 6.77 0.55 0.02
CA GLY A 174 6.61 0.42 1.45
C GLY A 174 7.62 1.31 2.16
N GLY A 175 7.14 2.39 2.79
CA GLY A 175 7.93 3.13 3.75
C GLY A 175 8.51 2.14 4.75
N ALA A 176 9.82 2.15 4.90
CA ALA A 176 10.56 1.10 5.57
C ALA A 176 10.19 0.96 7.05
N GLU A 177 9.19 0.13 7.37
CA GLU A 177 9.05 -0.58 8.63
C GLU A 177 8.48 -1.98 8.37
N GLU A 178 9.33 -3.01 8.46
CA GLU A 178 9.15 -4.20 9.32
C GLU A 178 10.16 -5.33 8.97
N THR A 179 11.15 -5.45 9.86
CA THR A 179 11.71 -6.67 10.51
C THR A 179 11.93 -7.99 9.74
N GLY A 180 13.23 -8.38 9.63
CA GLY A 180 13.69 -9.75 9.32
C GLY A 180 15.23 -9.96 9.31
N ASP A 181 15.86 -9.97 10.49
CA ASP A 181 17.30 -10.14 10.87
C ASP A 181 17.90 -11.57 10.63
N PRO A 182 19.23 -11.90 10.79
CA PRO A 182 20.45 -11.10 11.06
C PRO A 182 21.63 -11.30 10.08
N THR A 183 22.53 -10.30 9.97
CA THR A 183 23.94 -10.41 10.45
C THR A 183 24.80 -9.19 10.06
N THR A 184 25.41 -8.61 11.09
CA THR A 184 26.73 -7.95 11.12
C THR A 184 26.91 -6.57 10.46
N GLY A 185 27.05 -5.54 11.32
CA GLY A 185 28.17 -4.60 11.15
C GLY A 185 27.89 -3.11 11.24
N SER A 186 27.75 -2.61 12.48
CA SER A 186 28.37 -1.36 12.96
C SER A 186 27.95 0.00 12.38
N GLY A 187 27.23 0.76 13.20
CA GLY A 187 27.61 2.14 13.53
C GLY A 187 26.84 3.25 12.83
N GLY A 188 25.71 3.64 13.41
CA GLY A 188 24.95 4.83 13.02
C GLY A 188 23.84 5.12 14.04
N ASP A 189 24.23 5.37 15.29
CA ASP A 189 23.34 5.94 16.32
C ASP A 189 23.02 7.38 15.93
N THR A 190 22.06 7.57 15.03
CA THR A 190 21.23 8.77 15.03
C THR A 190 20.06 8.44 15.93
N GLY A 191 20.10 8.94 17.16
CA GLY A 191 19.08 8.69 18.17
C GLY A 191 17.71 9.16 17.73
N GLU A 192 17.00 8.31 17.00
CA GLU A 192 15.56 8.38 16.83
C GLU A 192 14.95 7.97 18.18
N PRO A 193 14.24 8.87 18.87
CA PRO A 193 13.51 8.49 20.06
C PRO A 193 12.48 7.39 19.70
N PRO A 194 12.19 6.46 20.61
CA PRO A 194 11.18 5.42 20.36
C PRO A 194 9.86 6.06 19.93
N PRO A 195 9.08 5.42 19.04
CA PRO A 195 7.79 5.96 18.62
C PRO A 195 6.95 6.28 19.86
N PRO A 196 6.28 7.44 19.89
CA PRO A 196 5.53 7.84 21.05
C PRO A 196 4.48 6.77 21.39
N PRO A 197 4.20 6.55 22.69
CA PRO A 197 3.19 5.58 23.10
C PRO A 197 1.86 5.90 22.41
N PRO A 198 1.03 4.89 22.10
CA PRO A 198 -0.24 5.11 21.43
C PRO A 198 -1.05 6.15 22.21
N PRO A 199 -1.69 7.09 21.50
CA PRO A 199 -2.43 8.16 22.14
C PRO A 199 -3.51 7.56 23.02
N SER A 200 -3.56 8.04 24.26
CA SER A 200 -4.54 7.62 25.26
C SER A 200 -5.53 8.73 25.58
N ASN A 201 -5.45 9.84 24.86
CA ASN A 201 -6.24 11.05 25.02
C ASN A 201 -7.27 11.22 23.93
N ASP A 202 -8.44 11.70 24.33
CA ASP A 202 -9.53 12.11 23.44
C ASP A 202 -9.08 13.27 22.54
N CYS A 203 -9.47 13.24 21.26
CA CYS A 203 -9.04 14.22 20.25
C CYS A 203 -9.52 15.64 20.53
N CYS A 204 -10.50 15.80 21.41
CA CYS A 204 -11.08 17.09 21.76
C CYS A 204 -10.56 17.62 23.10
N THR A 205 -9.50 17.01 23.63
CA THR A 205 -8.85 17.46 24.86
C THR A 205 -7.35 17.57 24.67
N PRO A 206 -6.72 18.70 25.08
CA PRO A 206 -5.28 18.83 25.02
C PRO A 206 -4.58 17.77 25.89
N ALA A 207 -3.49 17.21 25.38
CA ALA A 207 -2.64 16.25 26.06
C ALA A 207 -1.16 16.55 25.78
N ALA A 208 -0.33 16.27 26.78
CA ALA A 208 1.13 16.41 26.65
C ALA A 208 1.76 15.30 25.79
N ASN A 209 0.99 14.28 25.41
CA ASN A 209 1.43 13.25 24.48
C ASN A 209 0.97 13.64 23.07
N PRO A 210 1.75 13.33 22.04
CA PRO A 210 1.34 13.54 20.65
C PRO A 210 0.17 12.63 20.26
N GLY A 211 -0.62 13.09 19.29
CA GLY A 211 -1.74 12.36 18.72
C GLY A 211 -2.98 12.28 19.60
N CYS A 212 -3.99 11.56 19.14
CA CYS A 212 -5.24 11.32 19.84
C CYS A 212 -5.88 9.96 19.50
N THR A 213 -6.88 9.53 20.27
CA THR A 213 -7.43 8.16 20.15
C THR A 213 -8.15 7.85 18.84
N GLU A 214 -8.62 8.86 18.10
CA GLU A 214 -9.30 8.69 16.81
C GLU A 214 -8.30 8.87 15.67
N VAL A 215 -7.79 7.76 15.13
CA VAL A 215 -6.74 7.73 14.10
C VAL A 215 -7.09 8.61 12.88
N ALA A 216 -8.34 8.59 12.42
CA ALA A 216 -8.75 9.40 11.27
C ALA A 216 -8.68 10.93 11.54
N VAL A 217 -9.01 11.35 12.77
CA VAL A 217 -8.92 12.76 13.18
C VAL A 217 -7.45 13.15 13.32
N GLN A 218 -6.67 12.29 13.98
CA GLN A 218 -5.23 12.47 14.13
C GLN A 218 -4.56 12.62 12.77
N ASP A 219 -4.70 11.66 11.86
CA ASP A 219 -4.02 11.67 10.55
C ASP A 219 -4.35 12.92 9.73
N CYS A 220 -5.60 13.34 9.77
CA CYS A 220 -6.06 14.56 9.10
C CYS A 220 -5.38 15.82 9.67
N VAL A 221 -5.28 15.93 11.00
CA VAL A 221 -4.57 17.03 11.65
C VAL A 221 -3.06 16.94 11.40
N CYS A 222 -2.44 15.76 11.56
CA CYS A 222 -1.01 15.52 11.34
C CYS A 222 -0.55 15.91 9.94
N THR A 223 -1.38 15.63 8.93
CA THR A 223 -1.08 15.96 7.53
C THR A 223 -0.91 17.47 7.34
N THR A 224 -1.62 18.26 8.14
CA THR A 224 -1.58 19.72 8.06
C THR A 224 -0.58 20.32 9.04
N ASP A 225 -0.50 19.77 10.26
CA ASP A 225 0.41 20.19 11.31
C ASP A 225 1.12 18.99 11.97
N PRO A 226 2.35 18.67 11.51
CA PRO A 226 3.16 17.60 12.08
C PRO A 226 3.47 17.77 13.57
N PHE A 227 3.44 19.01 14.10
CA PHE A 227 3.68 19.26 15.53
C PHE A 227 2.73 18.46 16.43
N CYS A 228 1.48 18.29 16.01
CA CYS A 228 0.46 17.57 16.76
C CYS A 228 0.76 16.08 16.94
N CYS A 229 1.66 15.53 16.12
CA CYS A 229 1.96 14.10 16.05
C CYS A 229 3.42 13.80 16.42
N ASP A 230 4.29 14.82 16.34
CA ASP A 230 5.70 14.70 16.70
C ASP A 230 6.01 15.22 18.11
N SER A 231 5.24 16.20 18.61
CA SER A 231 5.54 16.91 19.85
C SER A 231 4.49 16.69 20.94
N GLU A 232 3.30 17.25 20.78
CA GLU A 232 2.20 17.13 21.74
C GLU A 232 0.86 17.48 21.09
N TRP A 233 -0.23 16.92 21.61
CA TRP A 233 -1.58 17.25 21.21
C TRP A 233 -2.11 18.44 22.02
N ASP A 234 -1.65 19.66 21.73
CA ASP A 234 -2.02 20.85 22.51
C ASP A 234 -3.40 21.44 22.14
N GLN A 235 -3.73 22.61 22.71
CA GLN A 235 -4.99 23.29 22.39
C GLN A 235 -5.07 23.74 20.93
N VAL A 236 -3.94 24.04 20.30
CA VAL A 236 -3.91 24.38 18.88
C VAL A 236 -4.28 23.16 18.06
N CYS A 237 -3.77 21.98 18.40
CA CYS A 237 -4.15 20.72 17.76
C CYS A 237 -5.65 20.41 17.90
N VAL A 238 -6.23 20.66 19.07
CA VAL A 238 -7.69 20.53 19.28
C VAL A 238 -8.48 21.53 18.42
N ASP A 239 -8.06 22.79 18.37
CA ASP A 239 -8.75 23.81 17.55
C ASP A 239 -8.63 23.50 16.04
N GLN A 240 -7.52 22.87 15.63
CA GLN A 240 -7.28 22.42 14.26
C GLN A 240 -8.20 21.28 13.84
N VAL A 241 -8.69 20.45 14.77
CA VAL A 241 -9.69 19.40 14.46
C VAL A 241 -10.93 20.02 13.80
N ASP A 242 -11.45 21.09 14.40
CA ASP A 242 -12.60 21.84 13.87
C ASP A 242 -12.19 22.66 12.63
N SER A 243 -11.08 23.39 12.72
CA SER A 243 -10.63 24.31 11.65
C SER A 243 -10.30 23.62 10.33
N PHE A 244 -9.81 22.38 10.37
CA PHE A 244 -9.48 21.61 9.18
C PHE A 244 -10.62 20.68 8.73
N GLY A 245 -11.73 20.66 9.48
CA GLY A 245 -12.84 19.75 9.20
C GLY A 245 -12.48 18.28 9.41
N CYS A 246 -11.48 18.01 10.25
CA CYS A 246 -11.04 16.65 10.59
C CYS A 246 -12.00 15.97 11.58
N GLY A 247 -12.76 16.76 12.35
CA GLY A 247 -13.75 16.31 13.31
C GLY A 247 -14.53 17.49 13.90
N ASP A 248 -15.32 17.23 14.94
CA ASP A 248 -16.03 18.24 15.71
C ASP A 248 -15.67 18.07 17.18
N CYS A 249 -14.90 19.01 17.72
CA CYS A 249 -14.45 19.03 19.10
C CYS A 249 -15.13 20.10 19.94
N GLY A 250 -15.99 20.91 19.32
CA GLY A 250 -16.73 21.98 19.98
C GLY A 250 -15.82 23.01 20.66
N GLY A 251 -14.53 23.06 20.28
CA GLY A 251 -13.46 23.73 20.99
C GLY A 251 -12.78 24.85 20.22
N GLY A 252 -12.66 24.76 18.90
CA GLY A 252 -12.01 25.77 18.07
C GLY A 252 -12.96 26.87 17.60
N MET A 253 -13.13 27.92 18.42
CA MET A 253 -14.12 29.01 18.23
C MET A 253 -15.57 28.45 18.35
N PRO A 254 -16.58 29.16 18.90
CA PRO A 254 -17.95 28.80 18.51
C PRO A 254 -17.91 28.73 16.98
N PRO A 255 -18.50 27.74 16.28
CA PRO A 255 -18.56 27.80 14.82
C PRO A 255 -18.94 29.23 14.52
N GLY A 256 -18.08 30.02 13.87
CA GLY A 256 -18.41 31.41 13.57
C GLY A 256 -19.77 31.30 12.91
N PRO A 257 -20.85 31.80 13.55
CA PRO A 257 -22.14 31.13 13.61
C PRO A 257 -22.39 30.49 12.28
N THR A 258 -22.21 29.15 12.22
CA THR A 258 -22.40 28.37 10.99
C THR A 258 -23.58 29.03 10.33
N CYS A 259 -23.48 29.46 9.07
CA CYS A 259 -24.48 30.34 8.46
C CYS A 259 -25.94 29.88 8.72
N CYS A 260 -26.14 28.62 9.09
CA CYS A 260 -27.18 28.00 9.92
C CYS A 260 -27.70 28.68 11.22
N ALA A 261 -27.12 29.77 11.73
CA ALA A 261 -27.58 30.43 12.95
C ALA A 261 -27.45 31.96 12.88
N ALA A 262 -28.36 32.65 13.55
CA ALA A 262 -28.34 34.11 13.68
C ALA A 262 -27.08 34.60 14.40
N GLN A 263 -26.58 35.77 14.00
CA GLN A 263 -25.42 36.38 14.61
C GLN A 263 -25.45 37.91 14.70
N PRO A 264 -24.63 38.48 15.61
CA PRO A 264 -24.51 39.92 15.73
C PRO A 264 -23.65 40.49 14.59
N GLY A 265 -24.29 41.19 13.67
CA GLY A 265 -23.61 41.88 12.56
C GLY A 265 -23.96 41.29 11.20
N PRO A 266 -23.56 41.96 10.10
CA PRO A 266 -23.76 41.48 8.75
C PRO A 266 -22.82 40.30 8.44
N GLY A 267 -23.29 39.39 7.59
CA GLY A 267 -22.54 38.21 7.16
C GLY A 267 -22.54 37.08 8.17
N CYS A 268 -22.05 35.92 7.74
CA CYS A 268 -21.88 34.75 8.58
C CYS A 268 -20.46 34.17 8.68
N GLY A 269 -19.49 34.74 7.96
CA GLY A 269 -18.11 34.28 7.94
C GLY A 269 -17.79 33.27 6.84
N ASP A 270 -18.79 32.70 6.17
CA ASP A 270 -18.60 31.89 4.96
C ASP A 270 -18.89 32.72 3.70
N PRO A 271 -17.88 32.99 2.85
CA PRO A 271 -18.04 33.87 1.70
C PRO A 271 -18.97 33.30 0.60
N LEU A 272 -19.09 31.98 0.47
CA LEU A 272 -19.98 31.34 -0.51
C LEU A 272 -21.43 31.37 -0.02
N ALA A 273 -21.66 31.02 1.23
CA ALA A 273 -22.99 31.05 1.84
C ALA A 273 -23.52 32.49 1.93
N GLU A 274 -22.66 33.44 2.32
CA GLU A 274 -22.99 34.86 2.30
C GLU A 274 -23.40 35.31 0.90
N LEU A 275 -22.56 35.13 -0.12
CA LEU A 275 -22.85 35.61 -1.47
C LEU A 275 -24.17 35.05 -2.02
N CYS A 276 -24.47 33.78 -1.72
CA CYS A 276 -25.70 33.12 -2.10
C CYS A 276 -26.93 33.74 -1.41
N VAL A 277 -26.87 33.98 -0.10
CA VAL A 277 -27.95 34.62 0.68
C VAL A 277 -28.09 36.10 0.33
N CYS A 278 -26.98 36.84 0.17
CA CYS A 278 -26.96 38.26 -0.22
C CYS A 278 -27.68 38.54 -1.54
N LEU A 279 -27.63 37.59 -2.48
CA LEU A 279 -28.29 37.71 -3.78
C LEU A 279 -29.82 37.72 -3.66
N VAL A 280 -30.36 37.12 -2.60
CA VAL A 280 -31.80 37.02 -2.35
C VAL A 280 -32.26 38.05 -1.33
N ASP A 281 -31.49 38.25 -0.26
CA ASP A 281 -31.77 39.25 0.76
C ASP A 281 -30.51 40.05 1.15
N SER A 282 -30.46 41.32 0.76
CA SER A 282 -29.32 42.19 1.07
C SER A 282 -29.25 42.58 2.55
N TYR A 283 -30.35 42.42 3.32
CA TYR A 283 -30.36 42.67 4.76
C TYR A 283 -29.30 41.84 5.49
N CYS A 284 -29.12 40.58 5.07
CA CYS A 284 -28.18 39.64 5.66
C CYS A 284 -26.71 40.09 5.58
N CYS A 285 -26.40 40.98 4.63
CA CYS A 285 -25.03 41.38 4.29
C CYS A 285 -24.76 42.87 4.54
N ASP A 286 -25.82 43.69 4.59
CA ASP A 286 -25.72 45.11 4.87
C ASP A 286 -26.08 45.45 6.32
N THR A 287 -26.89 44.62 6.99
CA THR A 287 -27.47 44.95 8.29
C THR A 287 -27.16 43.91 9.36
N GLN A 288 -27.69 42.70 9.22
CA GLN A 288 -27.55 41.65 10.22
C GLN A 288 -27.87 40.28 9.62
N TRP A 289 -27.06 39.29 9.97
CA TRP A 289 -27.37 37.89 9.74
C TRP A 289 -28.28 37.36 10.86
N ASP A 290 -29.59 37.24 10.60
CA ASP A 290 -30.59 36.80 11.58
C ASP A 290 -31.11 35.37 11.31
N ASP A 291 -32.14 34.92 12.03
CA ASP A 291 -32.73 33.58 11.85
C ASP A 291 -33.29 33.39 10.43
N SER A 292 -33.77 34.47 9.80
CA SER A 292 -34.27 34.42 8.43
C SER A 292 -33.13 34.20 7.46
N CYS A 293 -31.98 34.85 7.67
CA CYS A 293 -30.75 34.63 6.89
C CYS A 293 -30.27 33.18 6.99
N ALA A 294 -30.31 32.60 8.19
CA ALA A 294 -29.96 31.20 8.42
C ALA A 294 -30.91 30.21 7.74
N ILE A 295 -32.22 30.43 7.83
CA ILE A 295 -33.22 29.61 7.13
C ILE A 295 -33.06 29.74 5.61
N LEU A 296 -32.73 30.94 5.11
CA LEU A 296 -32.50 31.15 3.69
C LEU A 296 -31.28 30.36 3.20
N ALA A 297 -30.21 30.33 3.99
CA ALA A 297 -28.98 29.62 3.67
C ALA A 297 -29.22 28.11 3.48
N ASP A 298 -30.04 27.50 4.33
CA ASP A 298 -30.45 26.09 4.22
C ASP A 298 -31.44 25.87 3.05
N LEU A 299 -32.49 26.69 2.95
CA LEU A 299 -33.54 26.51 1.95
C LEU A 299 -33.05 26.70 0.50
N LEU A 300 -32.04 27.54 0.30
CA LEU A 300 -31.41 27.77 -0.99
C LEU A 300 -30.27 26.78 -1.27
N MET A 301 -29.97 25.87 -0.33
CA MET A 301 -28.82 24.97 -0.39
C MET A 301 -27.50 25.73 -0.60
N CYS A 302 -27.38 26.92 0.00
CA CYS A 302 -26.14 27.72 0.00
C CYS A 302 -25.07 27.09 0.90
N ILE A 303 -25.52 26.41 1.95
CA ILE A 303 -24.74 25.65 2.92
C ILE A 303 -25.63 24.53 3.47
N SER A 304 -25.04 23.45 3.97
CA SER A 304 -25.80 22.39 4.66
C SER A 304 -25.79 22.63 6.16
N CYS A 305 -27.00 22.77 6.69
CA CYS A 305 -27.35 22.81 8.09
C CYS A 305 -28.25 21.58 8.37
#